data_AF-A0A2R8F336-F1
#
_entry.id   AF-A0A2R8F336-F1
#
_cell.length_a   1.000
_cell.length_b   1.000
_cell.length_c   1.000
_cell.angle_alpha   90.00
_cell.angle_beta   90.00
_cell.angle_gamma   90.00
#
_symmetry.space_group_name_H-M   'P 1'
#
loop_
_entity.id
_entity.type
_entity.pdbx_description
1 polymer ?
#
loop_
_entity_poly.entity_id
_entity_poly.type
_entity_poly.pdbx_seq_one_letter_code
_entity_poly.pdbx_strand_id
1 'polypeptide(L)'
;MVGDRIVFQTSDKDLQIQNSEFATLTSVSKNKFIAKIDTGKEVSFDPGKIQFKHGYASTVYKVQGASIKDVYVLHNGVSNISSSYVAMTRHIENLKLYCNNEATKSINSLINQLSRPNEKSASITLKTAHDLEKERTKTTVFSKF
;
A
#
# COMPACT_ATOMS: atom_id res chain seq x y z
N MET A 1 -14.43 -6.84 -19.11
CA MET A 1 -15.82 -7.32 -19.16
C MET A 1 -15.98 -8.53 -18.25
N VAL A 2 -16.88 -9.50 -18.49
CA VAL A 2 -17.01 -10.69 -17.63
C VAL A 2 -15.63 -11.35 -17.44
N GLY A 3 -15.29 -11.67 -16.19
CA GLY A 3 -13.97 -12.11 -15.77
C GLY A 3 -13.03 -10.99 -15.32
N ASP A 4 -13.37 -9.72 -15.54
CA ASP A 4 -12.49 -8.61 -15.15
C ASP A 4 -12.42 -8.43 -13.65
N ARG A 5 -11.23 -8.01 -13.23
CA ARG A 5 -10.97 -7.56 -11.88
C ARG A 5 -11.38 -6.11 -11.71
N ILE A 6 -12.17 -5.83 -10.68
CA ILE A 6 -12.58 -4.47 -10.31
C ILE A 6 -12.28 -4.19 -8.84
N VAL A 7 -12.28 -2.90 -8.51
CA VAL A 7 -12.23 -2.39 -7.14
C VAL A 7 -13.27 -1.30 -6.95
N PHE A 8 -14.11 -1.43 -5.94
CA PHE A 8 -15.13 -0.43 -5.62
C PHE A 8 -14.48 0.84 -5.07
N GLN A 9 -14.98 2.00 -5.49
CA GLN A 9 -14.52 3.32 -5.00
C GLN A 9 -15.49 3.97 -4.01
N THR A 10 -16.63 3.31 -3.74
CA THR A 10 -17.65 3.77 -2.82
C THR A 10 -18.09 2.62 -1.92
N SER A 11 -18.64 2.97 -0.76
CA SER A 11 -19.34 2.02 0.10
C SER A 11 -20.85 2.19 -0.08
N ASP A 12 -21.60 1.11 -0.02
CA ASP A 12 -23.06 1.08 -0.04
C ASP A 12 -23.52 0.00 0.95
N LYS A 13 -24.28 0.38 1.98
CA LYS A 13 -24.68 -0.55 3.05
C LYS A 13 -25.77 -1.52 2.58
N ASP A 14 -26.66 -1.08 1.71
CA ASP A 14 -27.81 -1.88 1.27
C ASP A 14 -27.35 -2.97 0.30
N LEU A 15 -26.41 -2.62 -0.58
CA LEU A 15 -25.73 -3.57 -1.45
C LEU A 15 -24.59 -4.32 -0.74
N GLN A 16 -24.25 -3.90 0.48
CA GLN A 16 -23.15 -4.42 1.28
C GLN A 16 -21.84 -4.44 0.48
N ILE A 17 -21.55 -3.30 -0.15
CA ILE A 17 -20.32 -3.01 -0.90
C ILE A 17 -19.44 -2.13 -0.01
N GLN A 18 -18.16 -2.44 0.09
CA GLN A 18 -17.20 -1.59 0.79
C GLN A 18 -16.23 -0.90 -0.18
N ASN A 19 -15.85 0.33 0.14
CA ASN A 19 -14.79 1.02 -0.58
C ASN A 19 -13.47 0.24 -0.50
N SER A 20 -12.74 0.20 -1.62
CA SER A 20 -11.46 -0.52 -1.78
C SER A 20 -11.57 -2.04 -1.71
N GLU A 21 -12.78 -2.58 -1.78
CA GLU A 21 -13.03 -4.01 -1.89
C GLU A 21 -12.86 -4.48 -3.35
N PHE A 22 -12.11 -5.57 -3.52
CA PHE A 22 -11.86 -6.18 -4.83
C PHE A 22 -12.90 -7.24 -5.16
N ALA A 23 -13.28 -7.29 -6.42
CA ALA A 23 -14.25 -8.25 -6.92
C ALA A 23 -13.94 -8.64 -8.38
N THR A 24 -14.48 -9.77 -8.80
CA THR A 24 -14.41 -10.25 -10.18
C THR A 24 -15.80 -10.20 -10.80
N LEU A 25 -15.95 -9.56 -11.95
CA LEU A 25 -17.24 -9.48 -12.65
C LEU A 25 -17.63 -10.88 -13.16
N THR A 26 -18.79 -11.38 -12.74
CA THR A 26 -19.34 -12.67 -13.17
C THR A 26 -20.41 -12.52 -14.25
N SER A 27 -21.11 -11.38 -14.26
CA SER A 27 -22.10 -11.06 -15.31
C SER A 27 -22.14 -9.56 -15.58
N VAL A 28 -22.29 -9.20 -16.86
CA VAL A 28 -22.28 -7.82 -17.34
C VAL A 28 -23.46 -7.63 -18.28
N SER A 29 -24.35 -6.71 -17.94
CA SER A 29 -25.48 -6.27 -18.78
C SER A 29 -25.61 -4.75 -18.73
N LYS A 30 -26.39 -4.15 -19.63
CA LYS A 30 -26.47 -2.69 -19.82
C LYS A 30 -26.73 -1.91 -18.51
N ASN A 31 -27.59 -2.42 -17.63
CA ASN A 31 -28.02 -1.72 -16.42
C ASN A 31 -27.73 -2.52 -15.13
N LYS A 32 -27.07 -3.67 -15.23
CA LYS A 32 -26.86 -4.57 -14.08
C LYS A 32 -25.58 -5.37 -14.24
N PHE A 33 -24.68 -5.21 -13.30
CA PHE A 33 -23.44 -5.97 -13.19
C PHE A 33 -23.55 -6.86 -11.96
N ILE A 34 -22.98 -8.07 -12.05
CA ILE A 34 -22.83 -8.99 -10.93
C ILE A 34 -21.34 -9.22 -10.74
N ALA A 35 -20.86 -9.05 -9.52
CA ALA A 35 -19.46 -9.28 -9.16
C ALA A 35 -19.37 -10.18 -7.94
N LYS A 36 -18.40 -11.10 -7.96
CA LYS A 36 -18.02 -11.91 -6.81
C LYS A 36 -16.87 -11.22 -6.08
N ILE A 37 -17.13 -10.80 -4.86
CA ILE A 37 -16.16 -10.24 -3.93
C ILE A 37 -15.21 -11.35 -3.46
N ASP A 38 -13.96 -11.00 -3.15
CA ASP A 38 -12.94 -11.94 -2.66
C ASP A 38 -13.31 -12.68 -1.37
N THR A 39 -14.11 -12.05 -0.52
CA THR A 39 -14.68 -12.66 0.70
C THR A 39 -15.71 -13.76 0.38
N GLY A 40 -16.03 -13.96 -0.90
CA GLY A 40 -16.88 -15.03 -1.41
C GLY A 40 -18.31 -14.59 -1.75
N LYS A 41 -18.70 -13.38 -1.34
CA LYS A 41 -20.05 -12.85 -1.53
C LYS A 41 -20.27 -12.31 -2.95
N GLU A 42 -21.44 -12.56 -3.52
CA GLU A 42 -21.87 -11.91 -4.77
C GLU A 42 -22.65 -10.63 -4.48
N VAL A 43 -22.39 -9.61 -5.30
CA VAL A 43 -23.10 -8.33 -5.28
C VAL A 43 -23.60 -7.99 -6.67
N SER A 44 -24.82 -7.47 -6.73
CA SER A 44 -25.44 -6.97 -7.94
C SER A 44 -25.59 -5.46 -7.84
N PHE A 45 -25.09 -4.73 -8.83
CA PHE A 45 -25.14 -3.27 -8.81
C PHE A 45 -25.38 -2.68 -10.21
N ASP A 46 -25.88 -1.45 -10.23
CA ASP A 46 -26.01 -0.65 -11.45
C ASP A 46 -24.69 0.10 -11.69
N PRO A 47 -23.99 -0.12 -12.82
CA PRO A 47 -22.72 0.55 -13.12
C PRO A 47 -22.87 2.08 -13.27
N GLY A 48 -24.09 2.60 -13.46
CA GLY A 48 -24.37 4.05 -13.46
C GLY A 48 -24.51 4.65 -12.07
N LYS A 49 -24.73 3.83 -11.03
CA LYS A 49 -24.93 4.30 -9.64
C LYS A 49 -23.73 4.02 -8.74
N ILE A 50 -23.03 2.91 -8.97
CA ILE A 50 -21.89 2.49 -8.15
C ILE A 50 -20.59 2.77 -8.89
N GLN A 51 -19.68 3.53 -8.25
CA GLN A 51 -18.36 3.81 -8.80
C GLN A 51 -17.39 2.66 -8.54
N PHE A 52 -16.75 2.18 -9.62
CA PHE A 52 -15.71 1.17 -9.59
C PHE A 52 -14.60 1.50 -10.61
N LYS A 53 -13.44 0.87 -10.45
CA LYS A 53 -12.31 0.94 -11.39
C LYS A 53 -11.75 -0.45 -11.65
N HIS A 54 -10.88 -0.60 -12.65
CA HIS A 54 -10.11 -1.83 -12.82
C HIS A 54 -9.25 -2.10 -11.58
N GLY A 55 -9.27 -3.36 -11.12
CA GLY A 55 -8.65 -3.83 -9.89
C GLY A 55 -7.42 -4.72 -10.11
N TYR A 56 -6.77 -4.66 -11.28
CA TYR A 56 -5.58 -5.47 -11.57
C TYR A 56 -4.32 -5.01 -10.85
N ALA A 57 -4.25 -3.71 -10.52
CA ALA A 57 -3.14 -3.13 -9.80
C ALA A 57 -3.68 -2.11 -8.80
N SER A 58 -2.99 -2.00 -7.66
CA SER A 58 -3.33 -1.06 -6.61
C SER A 58 -2.07 -0.53 -5.96
N THR A 59 -2.19 0.62 -5.30
CA THR A 59 -1.09 1.17 -4.51
C THR A 59 -1.01 0.44 -3.18
N VAL A 60 0.20 0.33 -2.65
CA VAL A 60 0.50 -0.34 -1.36
C VAL A 60 -0.40 0.14 -0.23
N TYR A 61 -0.72 1.44 -0.21
CA TYR A 61 -1.55 2.04 0.84
C TYR A 61 -3.02 1.60 0.76
N LYS A 62 -3.57 1.39 -0.45
CA LYS A 62 -4.97 0.98 -0.65
C LYS A 62 -5.24 -0.47 -0.25
N VAL A 63 -4.20 -1.29 -0.16
CA VAL A 63 -4.31 -2.72 0.21
C VAL A 63 -3.84 -2.98 1.65
N GLN A 64 -3.71 -1.94 2.47
CA GLN A 64 -3.30 -2.10 3.86
C GLN A 64 -4.35 -2.91 4.64
N GLY A 65 -3.91 -4.02 5.26
CA GLY A 65 -4.79 -4.89 6.04
C GLY A 65 -5.46 -6.02 5.25
N ALA A 66 -5.28 -6.05 3.92
CA ALA A 66 -5.70 -7.18 3.10
C ALA A 66 -4.64 -8.30 3.12
N SER A 67 -5.10 -9.55 3.22
CA SER A 67 -4.29 -10.74 2.95
C SER A 67 -4.56 -11.19 1.52
N ILE A 68 -3.54 -11.16 0.67
CA ILE A 68 -3.64 -11.40 -0.77
C ILE A 68 -2.89 -12.69 -1.07
N LYS A 69 -3.48 -13.60 -1.83
CA LYS A 69 -2.85 -14.89 -2.15
C LYS A 69 -1.46 -14.74 -2.76
N ASP A 70 -1.38 -14.00 -3.87
CA ASP A 70 -0.16 -13.75 -4.62
C ASP A 70 0.07 -12.24 -4.76
N VAL A 71 1.25 -11.76 -4.34
CA VAL A 71 1.61 -10.35 -4.41
C VAL A 71 2.75 -10.12 -5.38
N TYR A 72 2.54 -9.17 -6.30
CA TYR A 72 3.52 -8.72 -7.27
C TYR A 72 3.84 -7.25 -6.98
N VAL A 73 5.05 -6.97 -6.51
CA VAL A 73 5.50 -5.63 -6.14
C VAL A 73 6.40 -5.09 -7.22
N LEU A 74 6.13 -3.88 -7.71
CA LEU A 74 7.05 -3.12 -8.55
C LEU A 74 7.76 -2.07 -7.70
N HIS A 75 9.07 -2.21 -7.54
CA HIS A 75 9.92 -1.21 -6.91
C HIS A 75 10.33 -0.13 -7.92
N ASN A 76 10.05 1.13 -7.58
CA ASN A 76 10.31 2.30 -8.44
C ASN A 76 11.28 3.32 -7.79
N GLY A 77 12.03 2.94 -6.75
CA GLY A 77 13.01 3.81 -6.09
C GLY A 77 12.46 4.80 -5.07
N VAL A 78 11.13 4.95 -4.95
CA VAL A 78 10.46 5.86 -3.99
C VAL A 78 10.06 5.13 -2.70
N SER A 79 10.19 3.81 -2.66
CA SER A 79 9.86 3.00 -1.48
C SER A 79 10.80 3.31 -0.31
N ASN A 80 10.24 3.29 0.90
CA ASN A 80 10.95 3.30 2.18
C ASN A 80 10.67 2.01 2.96
N ILE A 81 11.30 1.83 4.13
CA ILE A 81 11.17 0.61 4.93
C ILE A 81 9.73 0.26 5.26
N SER A 82 8.90 1.26 5.62
CA SER A 82 7.50 1.03 6.00
C SER A 82 6.65 0.61 4.80
N SER A 83 6.76 1.31 3.67
CA SER A 83 6.01 0.97 2.45
C SER A 83 6.46 -0.37 1.85
N SER A 84 7.77 -0.66 1.90
CA SER A 84 8.32 -1.94 1.45
C SER A 84 7.82 -3.08 2.32
N TYR A 85 7.82 -2.89 3.65
CA TYR A 85 7.26 -3.86 4.59
C TYR A 85 5.79 -4.14 4.31
N VAL A 86 4.95 -3.09 4.19
CA VAL A 86 3.52 -3.27 3.89
C VAL A 86 3.34 -3.98 2.55
N ALA A 87 4.03 -3.56 1.49
CA ALA A 87 3.89 -4.14 0.16
C ALA A 87 4.25 -5.64 0.14
N MET A 88 5.34 -6.01 0.81
CA MET A 88 5.89 -7.36 0.73
C MET A 88 5.24 -8.33 1.72
N THR A 89 4.63 -7.86 2.82
CA THR A 89 4.05 -8.75 3.85
C THR A 89 2.56 -9.06 3.70
N ARG A 90 1.92 -8.62 2.60
CA ARG A 90 0.50 -8.94 2.35
C ARG A 90 0.27 -10.29 1.67
N HIS A 91 1.32 -10.98 1.24
CA HIS A 91 1.18 -12.27 0.57
C HIS A 91 0.82 -13.39 1.54
N ILE A 92 0.01 -14.34 1.08
CA ILE A 92 -0.26 -15.60 1.79
C ILE A 92 0.64 -16.71 1.25
N GLU A 93 0.74 -16.82 -0.08
CA GLU A 93 1.47 -17.92 -0.73
C GLU A 93 2.73 -17.44 -1.44
N ASN A 94 2.60 -16.47 -2.35
CA ASN A 94 3.72 -16.07 -3.20
C ASN A 94 3.97 -14.56 -3.19
N LEU A 95 5.26 -14.19 -3.21
CA LEU A 95 5.74 -12.82 -3.39
C LEU A 95 6.71 -12.77 -4.57
N LYS A 96 6.48 -11.83 -5.49
CA LYS A 96 7.46 -11.48 -6.53
C LYS A 96 7.75 -9.98 -6.50
N LEU A 97 9.03 -9.64 -6.39
CA LEU A 97 9.51 -8.26 -6.44
C LEU A 97 10.18 -8.00 -7.79
N TYR A 98 9.69 -7.00 -8.51
CA TYR A 98 10.27 -6.51 -9.76
C TYR A 98 10.95 -5.17 -9.51
N CYS A 99 12.13 -4.99 -10.11
CA CYS A 99 12.84 -3.72 -10.10
C CYS A 99 13.37 -3.42 -11.50
N ASN A 100 13.62 -2.15 -11.77
CA ASN A 100 14.25 -1.73 -13.01
C ASN A 100 15.77 -1.93 -12.89
N ASN A 101 16.38 -2.66 -13.82
CA ASN A 101 17.81 -2.99 -13.77
C ASN A 101 18.74 -1.77 -13.94
N GLU A 102 18.29 -0.70 -14.60
CA GLU A 102 19.07 0.53 -14.77
C GLU A 102 19.08 1.37 -13.48
N ALA A 103 17.91 1.51 -12.84
CA ALA A 103 17.74 2.25 -11.60
C ALA A 103 18.19 1.48 -10.34
N THR A 104 18.17 0.15 -10.41
CA THR A 104 18.56 -0.76 -9.33
C THR A 104 19.60 -1.74 -9.86
N LYS A 105 20.84 -1.27 -9.98
CA LYS A 105 21.96 -1.99 -10.63
C LYS A 105 22.42 -3.25 -9.90
N SER A 106 22.16 -3.36 -8.60
CA SER A 106 22.62 -4.47 -7.77
C SER A 106 21.67 -4.75 -6.62
N ILE A 107 21.78 -5.95 -6.04
CA ILE A 107 21.01 -6.33 -4.86
C ILE A 107 21.28 -5.41 -3.67
N ASN A 108 22.53 -4.96 -3.48
CA ASN A 108 22.89 -3.99 -2.44
C ASN A 108 22.19 -2.65 -2.65
N SER A 109 22.09 -2.18 -3.91
CA SER A 109 21.31 -0.98 -4.25
C SER A 109 19.84 -1.16 -3.88
N LEU A 110 19.26 -2.32 -4.17
CA LEU A 110 17.88 -2.63 -3.82
C LEU A 110 17.68 -2.63 -2.30
N ILE A 111 18.54 -3.31 -1.55
CA ILE A 111 18.48 -3.36 -0.08
C ILE A 111 18.54 -1.94 0.49
N ASN A 112 19.47 -1.11 0.03
CA ASN A 112 19.60 0.26 0.47
C ASN A 112 18.36 1.11 0.13
N GLN A 113 17.78 0.93 -1.06
CA GLN A 113 16.56 1.62 -1.46
C GLN A 113 15.36 1.22 -0.60
N LEU A 114 15.16 -0.08 -0.37
CA LEU A 114 14.05 -0.60 0.44
C LEU A 114 14.19 -0.27 1.93
N SER A 115 15.42 -0.17 2.43
CA SER A 115 15.71 0.04 3.87
C SER A 115 15.72 1.51 4.29
N ARG A 116 15.45 2.45 3.36
CA ARG A 116 15.45 3.88 3.68
C ARG A 116 14.50 4.17 4.85
N PRO A 117 14.97 4.86 5.91
CA PRO A 117 14.12 5.20 7.04
C PRO A 117 13.01 6.17 6.61
N ASN A 118 11.92 6.17 7.35
CA ASN A 118 10.84 7.11 7.13
C ASN A 118 11.24 8.43 7.79
N GLU A 119 11.49 9.49 7.01
CA GLU A 119 11.87 10.82 7.53
C GLU A 119 10.75 11.54 8.28
N LYS A 120 9.56 10.91 8.40
CA LYS A 120 8.42 11.48 9.13
C LYS A 120 8.73 11.55 10.61
N SER A 121 9.17 12.72 11.02
CA SER A 121 9.28 13.11 12.43
C SER A 121 7.94 13.69 12.87
N ALA A 122 7.48 13.33 14.07
CA ALA A 122 6.38 14.06 14.67
C ALA A 122 6.84 15.52 14.91
N SER A 123 5.92 16.49 14.80
CA SER A 123 6.26 17.90 15.03
C SER A 123 6.91 18.11 16.40
N ILE A 124 6.49 17.34 17.40
CA ILE A 124 7.06 17.34 18.77
C ILE A 124 8.52 16.86 18.84
N THR A 125 8.98 16.11 17.83
CA THR A 125 10.38 15.64 17.74
C THR A 125 11.27 16.68 17.05
N LEU A 126 10.69 17.70 16.41
CA LEU A 126 11.45 18.81 15.87
C LEU A 126 11.97 19.66 17.02
N LYS A 127 13.29 19.76 17.11
CA LYS A 127 13.95 20.56 18.14
C LYS A 127 13.76 22.04 17.81
N THR A 128 13.34 22.81 18.81
CA THR A 128 13.39 24.27 18.72
C THR A 128 14.84 24.75 18.84
N ALA A 129 15.11 26.00 18.45
CA ALA A 129 16.43 26.60 18.63
C ALA A 129 16.93 26.49 20.08
N HIS A 130 16.02 26.65 21.05
CA HIS A 130 16.30 26.52 22.47
C HIS A 130 16.65 25.08 22.90
N ASP A 131 16.04 24.06 22.29
CA ASP A 131 16.37 22.65 22.58
C ASP A 131 17.78 22.28 22.07
N LEU A 132 18.20 22.87 20.95
CA LEU A 132 19.55 22.70 20.38
C LEU A 132 20.62 23.38 21.26
N GLU A 133 20.31 24.54 21.84
CA GLU A 133 21.21 25.23 22.78
C GLU A 133 21.40 24.47 24.11
N LYS A 134 20.34 23.82 24.62
CA LYS A 134 20.41 22.96 25.81
C LYS A 134 21.25 21.70 25.63
N GLU A 135 21.34 21.16 24.42
CA GLU A 135 22.22 20.01 24.14
C GLU A 135 23.68 20.43 23.99
N ARG A 136 23.95 21.58 23.36
CA ARG A 136 25.31 22.13 23.24
C ARG A 136 25.96 22.39 24.61
N THR A 137 25.17 22.76 25.61
CA THR A 137 25.64 22.98 26.99
C THR A 137 25.82 21.71 27.81
N LYS A 138 25.38 20.53 27.32
CA LYS A 138 25.55 19.24 28.01
C LYS A 138 26.85 18.50 27.67
N THR A 139 27.59 18.91 26.65
CA THR A 139 28.89 18.30 26.32
C THR A 139 30.01 18.97 27.12
N THR A 140 30.40 18.38 28.26
CA THR A 140 31.80 18.05 28.66
C THR A 140 31.81 17.71 30.15
N VAL A 141 31.53 16.45 30.50
CA VAL A 141 32.04 15.86 31.74
C VAL A 141 32.48 14.41 31.47
N PHE A 142 33.48 14.24 30.60
CA PHE A 142 34.37 13.09 30.71
C PHE A 142 35.53 13.53 31.60
N SER A 143 35.42 13.20 32.88
CA SER A 143 36.50 13.33 33.86
C SER A 143 37.62 12.36 33.50
N LYS A 144 38.84 12.89 33.40
CA LYS A 144 40.11 12.14 33.43
C LYS A 144 40.08 11.06 34.53
N PHE A 145 40.45 9.84 34.18
CA PHE A 145 41.21 8.93 35.04
C PHE A 145 42.27 8.24 34.18
#